data_AF-A0A932JEA9-F1
#
_entry.id   AF-A0A932JEA9-F1
#
_cell.length_a   1.000
_cell.length_b   1.000
_cell.length_c   1.000
_cell.angle_alpha   90.00
_cell.angle_beta   90.00
_cell.angle_gamma   90.00
#
_symmetry.space_group_name_H-M   'P 1'
#
loop_
_entity.id
_entity.type
_entity.pdbx_description
1 polymer ?
#
loop_
_entity_poly.entity_id
_entity_poly.type
_entity_poly.pdbx_seq_one_letter_code
_entity_poly.pdbx_strand_id
1 'polypeptide(L)'
;MPQIDINELANNPKLNLSITSSQDEPPQDASIRRFKEVVLFFVTLAIILCVFSFCGYMLLSSHFSVDDKKWATAVESSIVSALLGYLGGKKES
;
A
#
# COMPACT_ATOMS: atom_id res chain seq x y z
N MET A 1 25.79 -33.77 10.82
CA MET A 1 25.18 -33.15 9.63
C MET A 1 26.33 -32.70 8.74
N PRO A 2 26.40 -33.10 7.46
CA PRO A 2 27.49 -32.69 6.59
C PRO A 2 27.39 -31.17 6.32
N GLN A 3 28.47 -30.44 6.63
CA GLN A 3 28.58 -29.02 6.31
C GLN A 3 28.99 -28.89 4.85
N ILE A 4 28.14 -28.24 4.06
CA ILE A 4 28.46 -27.91 2.67
C ILE A 4 29.09 -26.52 2.67
N ASP A 5 30.37 -26.45 2.32
CA ASP A 5 31.13 -25.21 2.27
C ASP A 5 30.85 -24.47 0.96
N ILE A 6 30.26 -23.28 1.08
CA ILE A 6 29.77 -22.50 -0.05
C ILE A 6 30.93 -21.91 -0.87
N ASN A 7 32.09 -21.71 -0.24
CA ASN A 7 33.26 -21.15 -0.91
C ASN A 7 33.91 -22.13 -1.90
N GLU A 8 33.76 -23.43 -1.65
CA GLU A 8 34.27 -24.50 -2.52
C GLU A 8 33.43 -24.66 -3.80
N LEU A 9 32.12 -24.41 -3.69
CA LEU A 9 31.19 -24.46 -4.83
C LEU A 9 31.36 -23.27 -5.77
N ALA A 10 31.60 -22.07 -5.22
CA ALA A 10 31.77 -20.83 -6.00
C ALA A 10 33.05 -20.82 -6.85
N ASN A 11 34.10 -21.50 -6.40
CA ASN A 11 35.40 -21.52 -7.07
C ASN A 11 35.57 -22.69 -8.06
N ASN A 12 34.53 -23.50 -8.28
CA ASN A 12 34.63 -24.65 -9.17
C ASN A 12 34.30 -24.26 -10.62
N PRO A 13 35.28 -24.25 -11.54
CA PRO A 13 35.09 -23.76 -12.92
C PRO A 13 34.18 -24.65 -13.78
N LYS A 14 33.82 -25.86 -13.30
CA LYS A 14 32.82 -26.74 -13.94
C LYS A 14 31.38 -26.43 -13.55
N LEU A 15 31.16 -25.64 -12.50
CA LEU A 15 29.84 -25.23 -12.05
C LEU A 15 29.61 -23.80 -12.53
N ASN A 16 28.93 -23.66 -13.67
CA ASN A 16 28.42 -22.37 -14.11
C ASN A 16 27.27 -21.98 -13.18
N LEU A 17 27.61 -21.44 -12.00
CA LEU A 17 26.67 -20.92 -11.03
C LEU A 17 26.14 -19.59 -11.56
N SER A 18 25.19 -19.68 -12.49
CA SER A 18 24.25 -18.59 -12.70
C SER A 18 23.41 -18.52 -11.44
N ILE A 19 23.68 -17.53 -10.58
CA ILE A 19 22.70 -17.07 -9.59
C ILE A 19 21.57 -16.42 -10.40
N THR A 20 20.84 -17.24 -11.13
CA THR A 20 19.44 -16.96 -11.37
C THR A 20 18.86 -17.11 -9.99
N SER A 21 18.67 -15.97 -9.31
CA SER A 21 17.61 -15.90 -8.32
C SER A 21 16.39 -16.36 -9.10
N SER A 22 16.06 -17.65 -8.96
CA SER A 22 14.83 -18.20 -9.46
C SER A 22 13.77 -17.43 -8.71
N GLN A 23 13.38 -16.31 -9.31
CA GLN A 23 12.18 -15.56 -9.05
C GLN A 23 10.96 -16.39 -9.49
N ASP A 24 11.04 -17.71 -9.29
CA ASP A 24 9.93 -18.62 -9.23
C ASP A 24 9.45 -18.57 -7.77
N GLU A 25 8.99 -17.39 -7.33
CA GLU A 25 8.01 -17.38 -6.25
C GLU A 25 6.91 -18.34 -6.72
N PRO A 26 6.56 -19.37 -5.92
CA PRO A 26 5.54 -20.31 -6.34
C PRO A 26 4.29 -19.50 -6.75
N PRO A 27 3.60 -19.82 -7.86
CA PRO A 27 2.49 -19.01 -8.38
C PRO A 27 1.36 -18.79 -7.36
N GLN A 28 1.34 -19.63 -6.33
CA GLN A 28 0.49 -19.51 -5.16
C GLN A 28 0.87 -18.31 -4.26
N ASP A 29 2.16 -18.05 -4.02
CA ASP A 29 2.64 -16.90 -3.23
C ASP A 29 2.42 -15.56 -3.95
N ALA A 30 2.62 -15.53 -5.28
CA ALA A 30 2.38 -14.33 -6.07
C ALA A 30 0.91 -13.88 -6.02
N SER A 31 -0.02 -14.85 -6.03
CA SER A 31 -1.47 -14.59 -5.94
C SER A 31 -1.88 -14.13 -4.54
N ILE A 32 -1.31 -14.74 -3.49
CA ILE A 32 -1.57 -14.35 -2.10
C ILE A 32 -1.04 -12.93 -1.83
N ARG A 33 0.14 -12.59 -2.36
CA ARG A 33 0.71 -11.24 -2.21
C ARG A 33 -0.15 -10.18 -2.88
N ARG A 34 -0.60 -10.43 -4.11
CA ARG A 34 -1.52 -9.53 -4.83
C ARG A 34 -2.87 -9.40 -4.13
N PHE A 35 -3.42 -10.51 -3.63
CA PHE A 35 -4.68 -10.48 -2.90
C PHE A 35 -4.55 -9.66 -1.60
N LYS A 36 -3.45 -9.82 -0.86
CA LYS A 36 -3.16 -9.02 0.34
C LYS A 36 -3.09 -7.53 0.02
N GLU A 37 -2.43 -7.15 -1.06
CA GLU A 37 -2.35 -5.74 -1.50
C GLU A 37 -3.72 -5.18 -1.88
N VAL A 38 -4.53 -5.96 -2.62
CA VAL A 38 -5.89 -5.56 -3.00
C VAL A 38 -6.80 -5.43 -1.79
N VAL A 39 -6.77 -6.38 -0.85
CA VAL A 39 -7.54 -6.31 0.39
C VAL A 39 -7.11 -5.09 1.21
N LEU A 40 -5.81 -4.85 1.34
CA LEU A 40 -5.31 -3.69 2.07
C LEU A 40 -5.80 -2.39 1.43
N PHE A 41 -5.78 -2.31 0.10
CA PHE A 41 -6.30 -1.17 -0.64
C PHE A 41 -7.79 -0.93 -0.34
N PHE A 42 -8.62 -1.98 -0.36
CA PHE A 42 -10.04 -1.86 -0.02
C PHE A 42 -10.28 -1.46 1.43
N VAL A 43 -9.52 -2.00 2.38
CA VAL A 43 -9.60 -1.62 3.79
C VAL A 43 -9.25 -0.14 3.96
N THR A 44 -8.17 0.32 3.34
CA THR A 44 -7.79 1.73 3.36
C THR A 44 -8.87 2.60 2.73
N LEU A 45 -9.43 2.21 1.58
CA LEU A 45 -10.54 2.93 0.94
C LEU A 45 -11.76 3.02 1.86
N ALA A 46 -12.13 1.94 2.53
CA ALA A 46 -13.25 1.90 3.45
C ALA A 46 -13.03 2.87 4.64
N ILE A 47 -11.82 2.89 5.20
CA ILE A 47 -11.46 3.84 6.27
C ILE A 47 -11.60 5.28 5.78
N ILE A 48 -11.06 5.60 4.60
CA ILE A 48 -11.15 6.94 4.02
C ILE A 48 -12.62 7.35 3.82
N LEU A 49 -13.44 6.47 3.25
CA LEU A 49 -14.87 6.73 3.03
C LEU A 49 -15.65 6.92 4.33
N CYS A 50 -15.37 6.11 5.36
CA CYS A 50 -15.97 6.27 6.68
C CYS A 50 -15.62 7.61 7.30
N VAL A 51 -14.33 8.00 7.27
CA VAL A 51 -13.88 9.30 7.79
C VAL A 51 -14.51 10.45 7.01
N PHE A 52 -14.49 10.39 5.68
CA PHE A 52 -15.06 11.42 4.82
C PHE A 52 -16.57 11.60 5.09
N SER A 53 -17.32 10.49 5.15
CA SER A 53 -18.75 10.52 5.44
C SER A 53 -19.06 11.05 6.83
N PHE A 54 -18.25 10.67 7.83
CA PHE A 54 -18.40 11.15 9.21
C PHE A 54 -18.12 12.66 9.31
N CYS A 55 -17.06 13.14 8.67
CA CYS A 55 -16.77 14.58 8.60
C CYS A 55 -17.91 15.34 7.92
N GLY A 56 -18.40 14.85 6.77
CA GLY A 56 -19.56 15.44 6.11
C GLY A 56 -20.80 15.51 7.01
N TYR A 57 -21.12 14.41 7.71
CA TYR A 57 -22.21 14.38 8.68
C TYR A 57 -22.04 15.41 9.81
N MET A 58 -20.84 15.54 10.37
CA MET A 58 -20.56 16.54 11.41
C MET A 58 -20.71 17.98 10.91
N LEU A 59 -20.34 18.26 9.66
CA LEU A 59 -20.46 19.59 9.07
C LEU A 59 -21.93 19.97 8.85
N LEU A 60 -22.73 19.03 8.32
CA LEU A 60 -24.16 19.21 8.03
C LEU A 60 -25.03 19.25 9.30
N SER A 61 -24.64 18.53 10.35
CA SER A 61 -25.43 18.49 11.59
C SER A 61 -25.20 19.74 12.44
N SER A 62 -26.28 20.33 12.97
CA SER A 62 -26.20 21.54 13.83
C SER A 62 -25.85 21.23 15.29
N HIS A 63 -25.71 19.95 15.63
CA HIS A 63 -25.47 19.49 17.00
C HIS A 63 -24.00 19.57 17.42
N PHE A 64 -23.07 19.64 16.46
CA PHE A 64 -21.63 19.66 16.74
C PHE A 64 -21.10 21.08 16.96
N SER A 65 -20.07 21.20 17.81
CA SER A 65 -19.45 22.47 18.14
C SER A 65 -18.73 23.07 16.93
N VAL A 66 -18.51 24.39 16.96
CA VAL A 66 -17.73 25.09 15.93
C VAL A 66 -16.32 24.52 15.82
N ASP A 67 -15.70 24.13 16.94
CA ASP A 67 -14.37 23.54 16.95
C ASP A 67 -14.33 22.16 16.27
N ASP A 68 -15.36 21.34 16.47
CA ASP A 68 -15.48 20.03 15.84
C ASP A 68 -15.55 20.14 14.31
N LYS A 69 -16.32 21.14 13.84
CA LYS A 69 -16.45 21.44 12.41
C LYS A 69 -15.12 21.93 11.82
N LYS A 70 -14.32 22.69 12.57
CA LYS A 70 -13.02 23.19 12.08
C LYS A 70 -12.03 22.06 11.82
N TRP A 71 -11.93 21.09 12.73
CA TRP A 71 -11.14 19.88 12.48
C TRP A 71 -11.70 19.16 11.24
N ALA A 72 -13.01 18.91 11.20
CA ALA A 72 -13.63 18.14 10.12
C ALA A 72 -13.34 18.75 8.73
N THR A 73 -13.45 20.08 8.59
CA THR A 73 -13.10 20.79 7.35
C THR A 73 -11.62 20.63 6.98
N ALA A 74 -10.72 20.69 7.97
CA ALA A 74 -9.29 20.48 7.72
C ALA A 74 -9.00 19.07 7.21
N VAL A 75 -9.67 18.06 7.76
CA VAL A 75 -9.55 16.67 7.27
C VAL A 75 -10.14 16.51 5.88
N GLU A 76 -11.32 17.06 5.62
CA GLU A 76 -11.97 17.00 4.31
C GLU A 76 -11.11 17.65 3.21
N SER A 77 -10.59 18.85 3.48
CA SER A 77 -9.68 19.55 2.55
C SER A 77 -8.39 18.78 2.26
N SER A 78 -7.84 18.07 3.25
CA SER A 78 -6.68 17.18 3.05
C SER A 78 -7.00 16.03 2.11
N ILE A 79 -8.18 15.40 2.26
CA ILE A 79 -8.65 14.33 1.37
C ILE A 79 -8.84 14.86 -0.06
N VAL A 80 -9.48 16.02 -0.22
CA VAL A 80 -9.65 16.67 -1.54
C VAL A 80 -8.29 17.01 -2.16
N SER A 81 -7.35 17.52 -1.37
CA SER A 81 -5.99 17.83 -1.85
C SER A 81 -5.23 16.58 -2.28
N ALA A 82 -5.35 15.47 -1.54
CA ALA A 82 -4.76 14.19 -1.91
C ALA A 82 -5.36 13.65 -3.23
N LEU A 83 -6.68 13.76 -3.42
CA LEU A 83 -7.35 13.38 -4.67
C LEU A 83 -6.91 14.25 -5.85
N LEU A 84 -6.86 15.57 -5.65
CA LEU A 84 -6.37 16.50 -6.66
C LEU A 84 -4.89 16.26 -7.00
N GLY A 85 -4.06 15.97 -6.01
CA GLY A 85 -2.65 15.60 -6.20
C GLY A 85 -2.50 14.31 -7.00
N TYR A 86 -3.32 13.30 -6.71
CA TYR A 86 -3.35 12.05 -7.48
C TYR A 86 -3.78 12.29 -8.94
N LEU A 87 -4.83 13.07 -9.16
CA LEU A 87 -5.32 13.42 -10.51
C LEU A 87 -4.32 14.28 -11.28
N GLY A 88 -3.66 15.22 -10.61
CA GLY A 88 -2.64 16.09 -11.17
C GLY A 88 -1.37 15.33 -11.55
N GLY A 89 -0.86 14.45 -10.67
CA GLY A 89 0.33 13.64 -10.94
C GLY A 89 0.14 12.62 -12.06
N LYS A 90 -1.10 12.18 -12.31
CA LYS A 90 -1.41 11.26 -13.42
C LYS A 90 -1.29 11.92 -14.81
N LYS A 91 -1.23 13.25 -14.91
CA LYS A 91 -1.03 13.97 -16.18
C LYS A 91 0.44 14.10 -16.59
N GLU A 92 1.39 13.82 -15.69
CA GLU A 92 2.84 13.95 -15.94
C GLU A 92 3.56 12.60 -16.11
N SER A 93 2.82 11.49 -16.16
CA SER A 93 3.37 10.13 -16.34
C SER A 93 2.94 9.48 -17.65
#